data_AF-A0A6X8U003-F1
#
_entry.id   AF-A0A6X8U003-F1
#
_cell.length_a   1.000
_cell.length_b   1.000
_cell.length_c   1.000
_cell.angle_alpha   90.00
_cell.angle_beta   90.00
_cell.angle_gamma   90.00
#
_symmetry.space_group_name_H-M   'P 1'
#
loop_
_entity.id
_entity.type
_entity.pdbx_description
1 polymer ?
#
loop_
_entity_poly.entity_id
_entity_poly.type
_entity_poly.pdbx_seq_one_letter_code
_entity_poly.pdbx_strand_id
1 'polypeptide(L)'
;MAKYSEELKGVARALYLKRYTPQEIANELNLPNRRIVYYWAEKYCWAELLSHESTEDALNRRIQSLTLREGKSELELRELDSLVSHLVKLRAQHNKHQEKLAEIKHTESDAPASRQSCGDEKPRKRGKYKKNDISHLTQEDFDRFALEHLFGYQKHLRDNLHQQIRNILKSRQIGATWYFSIEAFENAVMTGDPQIFLSASKAQAEVFRSYIVNIAEQYFGVELTGNTIRLSNGAELRFLSTNKNTAQSYSGHLYCDEYFWVPNFAKLNEVASAMATHDKWRTTYFSTPSSKTHQAYPFWTGEEWKRGDKKRARVAFPTEKELRDGGRLCPDGQWRYIITLEDAIAGGFNLASIDKLRNRYNRDTFNMLYMCVFVDSKDSVFSFSHVERCCVDPDIWEDHDENLPRPFGNREVWAGYDPARSGDTSTFVIIAPPIVAGEKFRVLRVFHWQGMNWKWQAAQIKKLFGQYNMTYIGIDITGLGSGVFEDVQHFAMRQAVAIRYGVETKNRLVMKMIDVIEDNRVEWDKEKTEIAASFMTIRRTSTASGNAMTFVADRTAETGHADSFWAIAHAIDNEPLNFENQRKSRWGNLGKAA
;
A
#
# COMPACT_ATOMS: atom_id res chain seq x y z
N MET A 1 -44.54 -2.02 57.08
CA MET A 1 -44.46 -3.48 57.33
C MET A 1 -44.00 -4.15 56.05
N ALA A 2 -42.92 -4.93 56.11
CA ALA A 2 -42.23 -5.47 54.93
C ALA A 2 -43.14 -6.40 54.12
N LYS A 3 -43.44 -6.03 52.87
CA LYS A 3 -44.33 -6.78 51.95
C LYS A 3 -43.73 -8.11 51.46
N TYR A 4 -42.47 -8.40 51.83
CA TYR A 4 -41.71 -9.57 51.39
C TYR A 4 -40.88 -10.10 52.57
N SER A 5 -40.87 -11.43 52.75
CA SER A 5 -40.14 -12.10 53.84
C SER A 5 -38.63 -11.89 53.70
N GLU A 6 -37.91 -11.90 54.84
CA GLU A 6 -36.44 -11.80 54.84
C GLU A 6 -35.79 -13.00 54.15
N GLU A 7 -36.41 -14.18 54.20
CA GLU A 7 -35.98 -15.37 53.45
C GLU A 7 -36.00 -15.13 51.94
N LEU A 8 -37.08 -14.53 51.41
CA LEU A 8 -37.22 -14.25 49.98
C LEU A 8 -36.20 -13.20 49.52
N LYS A 9 -35.94 -12.18 50.35
CA LYS A 9 -34.85 -11.21 50.09
C LYS A 9 -33.47 -11.86 50.14
N GLY A 10 -33.26 -12.83 51.04
CA GLY A 10 -32.04 -13.62 51.14
C GLY A 10 -31.76 -14.43 49.87
N VAL A 11 -32.79 -15.09 49.32
CA VAL A 11 -32.69 -15.80 48.04
C VAL A 11 -32.42 -14.84 46.88
N ALA A 12 -33.13 -13.70 46.81
CA ALA A 12 -32.89 -12.67 45.80
C ALA A 12 -31.46 -12.11 45.85
N ARG A 13 -30.93 -11.88 47.06
CA ARG A 13 -29.54 -11.47 47.28
C ARG A 13 -28.56 -12.53 46.77
N ALA A 14 -28.80 -13.81 47.06
CA ALA A 14 -27.93 -14.89 46.61
C ALA A 14 -27.90 -15.00 45.07
N LEU A 15 -29.04 -14.83 44.40
CA LEU A 15 -29.11 -14.80 42.93
C LEU A 15 -28.42 -13.56 42.34
N TYR A 16 -28.59 -12.40 42.96
CA TYR A 16 -27.91 -11.16 42.55
C TYR A 16 -26.39 -11.27 42.65
N LEU A 17 -25.88 -11.87 43.73
CA LEU A 17 -24.44 -12.12 43.91
C LEU A 17 -23.91 -13.18 42.92
N LYS A 18 -24.77 -14.05 42.38
CA LYS A 18 -24.45 -14.97 41.27
C LYS A 18 -24.52 -14.33 39.87
N ARG A 19 -24.66 -13.00 39.79
CA ARG A 19 -24.72 -12.18 38.56
C ARG A 19 -26.00 -12.36 37.71
N TYR A 20 -27.09 -12.85 38.30
CA TYR A 20 -28.39 -12.83 37.62
C TYR A 20 -28.86 -11.38 37.48
N THR A 21 -29.41 -11.03 36.32
CA THR A 21 -29.98 -9.70 36.10
C THR A 21 -31.21 -9.50 37.01
N PRO A 22 -31.53 -8.26 37.42
CA PRO A 22 -32.74 -7.98 38.18
C PRO A 22 -34.04 -8.44 37.51
N GLN A 23 -34.02 -8.62 36.18
CA GLN A 23 -35.13 -9.17 35.41
C GLN A 23 -35.24 -10.70 35.59
N GLU A 24 -34.13 -11.42 35.51
CA GLU A 24 -34.10 -12.88 35.70
C GLU A 24 -34.50 -13.26 37.14
N ILE A 25 -34.00 -12.52 38.13
CA ILE A 25 -34.38 -12.71 39.55
C ILE A 25 -35.87 -12.47 39.75
N ALA A 26 -36.43 -11.45 39.10
CA ALA A 26 -37.86 -11.17 39.20
C ALA A 26 -38.70 -12.29 38.57
N ASN A 27 -38.25 -12.87 37.46
CA ASN A 27 -38.93 -13.97 36.80
C ASN A 27 -38.82 -15.27 37.64
N GLU A 28 -37.64 -15.56 38.18
CA GLU A 28 -37.37 -16.80 38.94
C GLU A 28 -38.05 -16.81 40.31
N LEU A 29 -38.21 -15.64 40.94
CA LEU A 29 -38.91 -15.49 42.23
C LEU A 29 -40.38 -15.06 42.09
N ASN A 30 -40.93 -15.05 40.87
CA ASN A 30 -42.30 -14.59 40.56
C ASN A 30 -42.64 -13.23 41.18
N LEU A 31 -41.71 -12.29 41.12
CA LEU A 31 -41.91 -10.93 41.61
C LEU A 31 -42.67 -10.09 40.57
N PRO A 32 -43.66 -9.29 41.00
CA PRO A 32 -44.51 -8.54 40.08
C PRO A 32 -43.76 -7.43 39.32
N ASN A 33 -42.57 -7.01 39.78
CA ASN A 33 -41.79 -5.98 39.10
C ASN A 33 -40.29 -6.07 39.44
N ARG A 34 -39.42 -6.01 38.41
CA ARG A 34 -37.95 -5.93 38.55
C ARG A 34 -37.46 -4.76 39.41
N ARG A 35 -38.23 -3.67 39.48
CA ARG A 35 -37.93 -2.49 40.33
C ARG A 35 -37.78 -2.84 41.80
N ILE A 36 -38.42 -3.92 42.26
CA ILE A 36 -38.29 -4.40 43.64
C ILE A 36 -36.86 -4.90 43.91
N VAL A 37 -36.27 -5.60 42.94
CA VAL A 37 -34.89 -6.12 43.03
C VAL A 37 -33.88 -4.96 42.94
N TYR A 38 -34.12 -3.96 42.08
CA TYR A 38 -33.30 -2.74 42.05
C TYR A 38 -33.33 -2.00 43.39
N TYR A 39 -34.52 -1.82 43.98
CA TYR A 39 -34.67 -1.18 45.28
C TYR A 39 -33.93 -1.94 46.38
N TRP A 40 -33.96 -3.28 46.38
CA TRP A 40 -33.17 -4.07 47.34
C TRP A 40 -31.67 -3.98 47.09
N ALA A 41 -31.23 -4.05 45.84
CA ALA A 41 -29.82 -3.94 45.49
C ALA A 41 -29.22 -2.58 45.90
N GLU A 42 -29.97 -1.50 45.74
CA GLU A 42 -29.57 -0.14 46.13
C GLU A 42 -29.63 0.04 47.66
N LYS A 43 -30.73 -0.36 48.30
CA LYS A 43 -30.92 -0.20 49.75
C LYS A 43 -29.92 -0.99 50.59
N TYR A 44 -29.53 -2.17 50.13
CA TYR A 44 -28.64 -3.07 50.86
C TYR A 44 -27.23 -3.14 50.22
N CYS A 45 -26.89 -2.18 49.36
CA CYS A 45 -25.60 -2.05 48.69
C CYS A 45 -25.08 -3.38 48.09
N TRP A 46 -25.95 -4.17 47.46
CA TRP A 46 -25.55 -5.47 46.89
C TRP A 46 -24.49 -5.32 45.79
N ALA A 47 -24.42 -4.15 45.15
CA ALA A 47 -23.38 -3.82 44.19
C ALA A 47 -21.97 -3.81 44.82
N GLU A 48 -21.84 -3.39 46.08
CA GLU A 48 -20.57 -3.36 46.82
C GLU A 48 -20.20 -4.73 47.41
N LEU A 49 -21.20 -5.58 47.63
CA LEU A 49 -21.03 -6.96 48.10
C LEU A 49 -20.62 -7.93 46.99
N LEU A 50 -20.71 -7.50 45.72
CA LEU A 50 -20.10 -8.23 44.61
C LEU A 50 -18.59 -8.12 44.78
N SER A 51 -17.98 -9.13 45.41
CA SER A 51 -16.53 -9.31 45.34
C SER A 51 -16.11 -9.12 43.89
N HIS A 52 -15.04 -8.36 43.65
CA HIS A 52 -14.38 -8.32 42.36
C HIS A 52 -13.88 -9.75 42.06
N GLU A 53 -14.76 -10.58 41.52
CA GLU A 53 -14.41 -11.91 41.02
C GLU A 53 -13.49 -11.63 39.85
N SER A 54 -12.24 -12.10 39.95
CA SER A 54 -11.32 -12.01 38.83
C SER A 54 -11.92 -12.77 37.65
N THR A 55 -11.58 -12.38 36.44
CA THR A 55 -12.02 -13.11 35.25
C THR A 55 -11.61 -14.59 35.31
N GLU A 56 -10.52 -14.92 36.00
CA GLU A 56 -10.09 -16.31 36.22
C GLU A 56 -11.03 -17.06 37.17
N ASP A 57 -11.48 -16.45 38.25
CA ASP A 57 -12.39 -17.06 39.22
C ASP A 57 -13.76 -17.35 38.60
N ALA A 58 -14.27 -16.43 37.79
CA ALA A 58 -15.53 -16.59 37.06
C ALA A 58 -15.46 -17.77 36.07
N LEU A 59 -14.33 -17.93 35.36
CA LEU A 59 -14.09 -19.06 34.47
C LEU A 59 -13.96 -20.38 35.26
N ASN A 60 -13.20 -20.40 36.35
CA ASN A 60 -13.04 -21.57 37.21
C ASN A 60 -14.38 -22.07 37.75
N ARG A 61 -15.25 -21.16 38.19
CA ARG A 61 -16.59 -21.48 38.69
C ARG A 61 -17.48 -22.07 37.61
N ARG A 62 -17.46 -21.50 36.39
CA ARG A 62 -18.23 -22.02 35.26
C ARG A 62 -17.74 -23.41 34.84
N ILE A 63 -16.43 -23.62 34.80
CA ILE A 63 -15.83 -24.93 34.52
C ILE A 63 -16.26 -25.95 35.59
N GLN A 64 -16.14 -25.64 36.88
CA GLN A 64 -16.60 -26.54 37.96
C GLN A 64 -18.08 -26.89 37.84
N SER A 65 -18.93 -25.90 37.54
CA SER A 65 -20.37 -26.12 37.35
C SER A 65 -20.68 -27.03 36.17
N LEU A 66 -19.94 -26.91 35.06
CA LEU A 66 -20.13 -27.77 33.89
C LEU A 66 -19.56 -29.17 34.14
N THR A 67 -18.41 -29.30 34.81
CA THR A 67 -17.77 -30.59 35.11
C THR A 67 -18.68 -31.52 35.91
N LEU A 68 -19.38 -30.99 36.92
CA LEU A 68 -20.24 -31.75 37.83
C LEU A 68 -21.59 -32.20 37.21
N ARG A 69 -21.91 -31.78 35.98
CA ARG A 69 -23.17 -32.14 35.31
C ARG A 69 -23.07 -33.52 34.65
N GLU A 70 -24.02 -34.42 34.90
CA GLU A 70 -24.14 -35.71 34.20
C GLU A 70 -24.99 -35.57 32.92
N GLY A 71 -24.67 -36.30 31.85
CA GLY A 71 -25.40 -36.25 30.58
C GLY A 71 -25.15 -34.99 29.72
N LYS A 72 -23.89 -34.55 29.61
CA LYS A 72 -23.51 -33.30 28.91
C LYS A 72 -23.86 -33.33 27.41
N SER A 73 -24.44 -32.24 26.92
CA SER A 73 -24.68 -32.04 25.48
C SER A 73 -23.39 -31.66 24.71
N GLU A 74 -23.37 -31.85 23.39
CA GLU A 74 -22.23 -31.43 22.55
C GLU A 74 -21.89 -29.94 22.71
N LEU A 75 -22.90 -29.08 22.90
CA LEU A 75 -22.71 -27.64 23.09
C LEU A 75 -22.01 -27.34 24.41
N GLU A 76 -22.35 -28.07 25.48
CA GLU A 76 -21.71 -27.93 26.80
C GLU A 76 -20.27 -28.46 26.79
N LEU A 77 -19.97 -29.49 26.01
CA LEU A 77 -18.60 -29.99 25.82
C LEU A 77 -17.72 -28.97 25.09
N ARG A 78 -18.24 -28.35 24.01
CA ARG A 78 -17.52 -27.27 23.30
C ARG A 78 -17.33 -26.03 24.17
N GLU A 79 -18.33 -25.69 24.99
CA GLU A 79 -18.21 -24.60 25.97
C GLU A 79 -17.10 -24.91 26.98
N LEU A 80 -17.07 -26.13 27.53
CA LEU A 80 -16.03 -26.57 28.47
C LEU A 80 -14.63 -26.45 27.87
N ASP A 81 -14.42 -26.95 26.65
CA ASP A 81 -13.13 -26.87 25.95
C ASP A 81 -12.68 -25.41 25.71
N SER A 82 -13.60 -24.55 25.30
CA SER A 82 -13.32 -23.12 25.11
C SER A 82 -12.94 -22.44 26.41
N LEU A 83 -13.68 -22.71 27.50
CA LEU A 83 -13.42 -22.13 28.82
C LEU A 83 -12.07 -22.59 29.38
N VAL A 84 -11.73 -23.87 29.24
CA VAL A 84 -10.43 -24.42 29.67
C VAL A 84 -9.29 -23.80 28.86
N SER A 85 -9.45 -23.67 27.53
CA SER A 85 -8.45 -23.02 26.67
C SER A 85 -8.18 -21.56 27.07
N HIS A 86 -9.23 -20.80 27.37
CA HIS A 86 -9.10 -19.40 27.80
C HIS A 86 -8.47 -19.28 29.19
N LEU A 87 -8.81 -20.17 30.12
CA LEU A 87 -8.21 -20.19 31.46
C LEU A 87 -6.70 -20.50 31.41
N VAL A 88 -6.27 -21.45 30.58
CA VAL A 88 -4.85 -21.77 30.40
C VAL A 88 -4.08 -20.56 29.82
N LYS A 89 -4.67 -19.85 28.86
CA LYS A 89 -4.06 -18.63 28.29
C LYS A 89 -3.93 -17.52 29.34
N LEU A 90 -4.96 -17.30 30.16
CA LEU A 90 -4.93 -16.30 31.23
C LEU A 90 -3.88 -16.63 32.30
N ARG A 91 -3.85 -17.87 32.79
CA ARG A 91 -2.83 -18.32 33.75
C ARG A 91 -1.42 -18.22 33.19
N ALA A 92 -1.21 -18.54 31.91
CA ALA A 92 0.09 -18.37 31.26
C ALA A 92 0.51 -16.88 31.18
N GLN A 93 -0.42 -15.96 30.98
CA GLN A 93 -0.15 -14.52 31.02
C GLN A 93 0.10 -14.02 32.44
N HIS A 94 -0.67 -14.50 33.42
CA HIS A 94 -0.51 -14.15 34.84
C HIS A 94 0.83 -14.64 35.40
N ASN A 95 1.22 -15.89 35.10
CA ASN A 95 2.52 -16.44 35.51
C ASN A 95 3.67 -15.66 34.87
N LYS A 96 3.59 -15.31 33.58
CA LYS A 96 4.59 -14.44 32.93
C LYS A 96 4.65 -13.05 33.55
N HIS A 97 3.54 -12.54 34.08
CA HIS A 97 3.51 -11.25 34.78
C HIS A 97 4.08 -11.36 36.20
N GLN A 98 3.74 -12.42 36.94
CA GLN A 98 4.31 -12.70 38.26
C GLN A 98 5.81 -12.99 38.21
N GLU A 99 6.30 -13.73 37.21
CA GLU A 99 7.73 -13.93 36.96
C GLU A 99 8.43 -12.58 36.75
N LYS A 100 7.84 -11.68 35.96
CA LYS A 100 8.36 -10.31 35.78
C LYS A 100 8.36 -9.49 37.07
N LEU A 101 7.33 -9.61 37.91
CA LEU A 101 7.24 -8.90 39.19
C LEU A 101 8.21 -9.47 40.25
N ALA A 102 8.41 -10.78 40.26
CA ALA A 102 9.41 -11.44 41.10
C ALA A 102 10.84 -11.08 40.67
N GLU A 103 11.08 -10.95 39.36
CA GLU A 103 12.35 -10.42 38.84
C GLU A 103 12.60 -8.96 39.28
N ILE A 104 11.56 -8.13 39.39
CA ILE A 104 11.69 -6.74 39.88
C ILE A 104 11.99 -6.73 41.38
N LYS A 105 11.29 -7.53 42.19
CA LYS A 105 11.53 -7.63 43.64
C LYS A 105 12.91 -8.17 44.00
N HIS A 106 13.44 -9.14 43.24
CA HIS A 106 14.82 -9.60 43.42
C HIS A 106 15.89 -8.56 43.06
N THR A 107 15.51 -7.47 42.38
CA THR A 107 16.43 -6.38 42.02
C THR A 107 16.54 -5.33 43.15
N GLU A 108 15.56 -5.24 44.05
CA GLU A 108 15.53 -4.21 45.11
C GLU A 108 16.07 -4.69 46.47
N SER A 109 16.22 -6.01 46.71
CA SER A 109 16.56 -6.55 48.04
C SER A 109 18.05 -6.79 48.32
N ASP A 110 18.96 -6.58 47.36
CA ASP A 110 20.40 -6.88 47.54
C ASP A 110 21.29 -5.62 47.46
N ALA A 111 21.32 -4.85 48.54
CA ALA A 111 22.48 -4.07 48.99
C ALA A 111 22.27 -3.60 50.45
N PRO A 112 23.31 -3.36 51.28
CA PRO A 112 24.76 -3.42 51.03
C PRO A 112 25.61 -4.13 52.13
N ALA A 113 26.88 -4.47 51.85
CA ALA A 113 28.05 -4.20 52.73
C ALA A 113 29.37 -4.86 52.25
N SER A 114 30.28 -4.02 51.76
CA SER A 114 31.73 -3.96 52.00
C SER A 114 32.69 -5.17 51.82
N ARG A 115 33.76 -4.85 51.06
CA ARG A 115 35.20 -5.16 51.24
C ARG A 115 35.86 -6.39 50.55
N GLN A 116 36.69 -6.01 49.56
CA GLN A 116 38.12 -6.36 49.36
C GLN A 116 38.55 -7.69 48.73
N SER A 117 39.24 -7.51 47.59
CA SER A 117 40.49 -8.16 47.14
C SER A 117 40.46 -9.52 46.42
N CYS A 118 41.19 -9.50 45.30
CA CYS A 118 41.91 -10.57 44.59
C CYS A 118 41.16 -11.45 43.56
N GLY A 119 41.54 -11.19 42.30
CA GLY A 119 41.83 -12.15 41.22
C GLY A 119 41.01 -13.42 41.12
N ASP A 120 40.11 -13.45 40.13
CA ASP A 120 40.17 -14.43 39.04
C ASP A 120 39.17 -14.06 37.95
N GLU A 121 39.56 -14.24 36.69
CA GLU A 121 38.70 -14.03 35.52
C GLU A 121 37.46 -14.92 35.59
N LYS A 122 36.28 -14.31 35.74
CA LYS A 122 35.00 -14.96 35.42
C LYS A 122 34.22 -14.13 34.40
N PRO A 123 33.59 -14.79 33.42
CA PRO A 123 32.97 -14.12 32.29
C PRO A 123 31.85 -13.22 32.79
N ARG A 124 31.88 -11.95 32.37
CA ARG A 124 30.85 -10.95 32.67
C ARG A 124 29.47 -11.55 32.36
N LYS A 125 28.60 -11.63 33.37
CA LYS A 125 27.18 -11.98 33.20
C LYS A 125 26.61 -11.01 32.15
N ARG A 126 26.33 -11.54 30.95
CA ARG A 126 25.64 -10.82 29.87
C ARG A 126 24.33 -10.27 30.45
N GLY A 127 24.18 -8.95 30.42
CA GLY A 127 22.97 -8.27 30.87
C GLY A 127 21.73 -8.79 30.13
N LYS A 128 20.57 -8.71 30.78
CA LYS A 128 19.26 -9.03 30.18
C LYS A 128 19.20 -8.42 28.77
N TYR A 129 19.07 -9.28 27.76
CA TYR A 129 19.01 -8.90 26.35
C TYR A 129 17.82 -7.94 26.16
N LYS A 130 18.09 -6.64 25.99
CA LYS A 130 17.04 -5.69 25.60
C LYS A 130 16.66 -6.04 24.17
N LYS A 131 15.37 -6.29 23.90
CA LYS A 131 14.92 -6.49 22.52
C LYS A 131 15.15 -5.20 21.72
N ASN A 132 15.58 -5.34 20.46
CA ASN A 132 15.86 -4.22 19.57
C ASN A 132 16.83 -3.20 20.22
N ASP A 133 17.95 -3.70 20.76
CA ASP A 133 18.87 -2.86 21.53
C ASP A 133 19.74 -1.97 20.64
N ILE A 134 19.54 -0.65 20.79
CA ILE A 134 20.26 0.39 20.04
C ILE A 134 21.21 1.18 20.94
N SER A 135 21.45 0.76 22.19
CA SER A 135 22.17 1.57 23.18
C SER A 135 23.64 1.83 22.86
N HIS A 136 24.21 1.08 21.90
CA HIS A 136 25.61 1.23 21.48
C HIS A 136 25.77 2.15 20.26
N LEU A 137 24.67 2.56 19.62
CA LEU A 137 24.71 3.43 18.44
C LEU A 137 24.88 4.88 18.85
N THR A 138 25.82 5.59 18.22
CA THR A 138 26.07 7.01 18.46
C THR A 138 25.87 7.85 17.19
N GLN A 139 25.83 9.17 17.34
CA GLN A 139 25.67 10.09 16.21
C GLN A 139 26.80 9.91 15.19
N GLU A 140 28.03 9.64 15.65
CA GLU A 140 29.19 9.41 14.80
C GLU A 140 29.04 8.17 13.90
N ASP A 141 28.34 7.13 14.36
CA ASP A 141 28.07 5.95 13.53
C ASP A 141 27.18 6.31 12.34
N PHE A 142 26.14 7.14 12.55
CA PHE A 142 25.27 7.61 11.49
C PHE A 142 25.95 8.63 10.58
N ASP A 143 26.82 9.50 11.12
CA ASP A 143 27.62 10.41 10.30
C ASP A 143 28.60 9.66 9.39
N ARG A 144 29.27 8.61 9.91
CA ARG A 144 30.12 7.73 9.09
C ARG A 144 29.30 7.04 8.00
N PHE A 145 28.15 6.45 8.37
CA PHE A 145 27.24 5.84 7.41
C PHE A 145 26.82 6.84 6.33
N ALA A 146 26.45 8.06 6.72
CA ALA A 146 26.01 9.11 5.81
C ALA A 146 27.10 9.48 4.81
N LEU A 147 28.35 9.59 5.26
CA LEU A 147 29.49 9.91 4.40
C LEU A 147 29.76 8.82 3.36
N GLU A 148 29.72 7.55 3.78
CA GLU A 148 30.06 6.39 2.96
C GLU A 148 28.96 5.95 1.98
N HIS A 149 27.69 6.06 2.39
CA HIS A 149 26.58 5.43 1.65
C HIS A 149 25.58 6.39 1.03
N LEU A 150 25.51 7.66 1.45
CA LEU A 150 24.52 8.60 0.91
C LEU A 150 25.06 9.36 -0.31
N PHE A 151 24.20 9.47 -1.32
CA PHE A 151 24.41 10.35 -2.46
C PHE A 151 24.25 11.83 -2.07
N GLY A 152 24.76 12.75 -2.89
CA GLY A 152 24.76 14.19 -2.59
C GLY A 152 23.37 14.77 -2.31
N TYR A 153 22.36 14.40 -3.08
CA TYR A 153 20.98 14.85 -2.84
C TYR A 153 20.37 14.27 -1.56
N GLN A 154 20.77 13.07 -1.14
CA GLN A 154 20.34 12.46 0.13
C GLN A 154 21.01 13.16 1.33
N LYS A 155 22.29 13.50 1.22
CA LYS A 155 22.99 14.33 2.21
C LYS A 155 22.30 15.68 2.38
N HIS A 156 21.93 16.32 1.27
CA HIS A 156 21.18 17.59 1.30
C HIS A 156 19.81 17.46 1.99
N LEU A 157 19.10 16.34 1.78
CA LEU A 157 17.85 16.07 2.50
C LEU A 157 18.06 15.92 4.01
N ARG A 158 19.18 15.30 4.41
CA ARG A 158 19.56 15.09 5.82
C ARG A 158 19.84 16.41 6.52
N ASP A 159 20.57 17.30 5.86
CA ASP A 159 20.89 18.64 6.37
C ASP A 159 19.62 19.49 6.59
N ASN A 160 18.57 19.23 5.80
CA ASN A 160 17.28 19.92 5.87
C ASN A 160 16.26 19.22 6.79
N LEU A 161 16.66 18.24 7.61
CA LEU A 161 15.76 17.55 8.55
C LEU A 161 15.06 18.49 9.55
N HIS A 162 15.65 19.65 9.84
CA HIS A 162 15.11 20.63 10.79
C HIS A 162 13.80 21.31 10.33
N GLN A 163 13.44 21.20 9.04
CA GLN A 163 12.21 21.79 8.49
C GLN A 163 10.96 21.10 9.04
N GLN A 164 9.98 21.88 9.50
CA GLN A 164 8.75 21.35 10.10
C GLN A 164 7.90 20.57 9.08
N ILE A 165 7.72 21.15 7.88
CA ILE A 165 7.04 20.49 6.76
C ILE A 165 7.98 20.48 5.56
N ARG A 166 8.36 19.29 5.11
CA ARG A 166 9.10 19.07 3.86
C ARG A 166 8.15 18.48 2.83
N ASN A 167 8.16 19.03 1.63
CA ASN A 167 7.39 18.53 0.51
C ASN A 167 8.32 18.36 -0.69
N ILE A 168 8.51 17.12 -1.12
CA ILE A 168 9.62 16.74 -2.00
C ILE A 168 9.04 16.06 -3.24
N LEU A 169 9.21 16.72 -4.39
CA LEU A 169 8.89 16.12 -5.67
C LEU A 169 10.14 15.40 -6.17
N LYS A 170 10.04 14.10 -6.44
CA LYS A 170 11.21 13.27 -6.75
C LYS A 170 11.02 12.40 -7.97
N SER A 171 12.13 12.08 -8.62
CA SER A 171 12.20 11.06 -9.68
C SER A 171 11.92 9.66 -9.12
N ARG A 172 11.39 8.78 -9.97
CA ARG A 172 11.23 7.36 -9.66
C ARG A 172 12.59 6.70 -9.50
N GLN A 173 12.66 5.70 -8.63
CA GLN A 173 13.83 4.82 -8.44
C GLN A 173 15.15 5.53 -8.06
N ILE A 174 15.09 6.68 -7.38
CA ILE A 174 16.28 7.36 -6.81
C ILE A 174 16.55 6.98 -5.33
N GLY A 175 16.02 5.86 -4.84
CA GLY A 175 16.26 5.42 -3.46
C GLY A 175 15.69 6.35 -2.38
N ALA A 176 14.65 7.15 -2.67
CA ALA A 176 14.03 8.05 -1.69
C ALA A 176 13.45 7.30 -0.49
N THR A 177 12.65 6.24 -0.72
CA THR A 177 12.07 5.39 0.34
C THR A 177 13.16 4.76 1.22
N TRP A 178 14.25 4.28 0.61
CA TRP A 178 15.40 3.74 1.34
C TRP A 178 16.09 4.83 2.20
N TYR A 179 16.29 6.02 1.65
CA TYR A 179 16.87 7.15 2.39
C TYR A 179 16.00 7.59 3.58
N PHE A 180 14.69 7.77 3.37
CA PHE A 180 13.80 8.15 4.48
C PHE A 180 13.67 7.05 5.52
N SER A 181 13.93 5.79 5.17
CA SER A 181 14.02 4.68 6.13
C SER A 181 15.20 4.85 7.08
N ILE A 182 16.41 5.16 6.58
CA ILE A 182 17.57 5.44 7.45
C ILE A 182 17.39 6.74 8.23
N GLU A 183 16.89 7.81 7.60
CA GLU A 183 16.70 9.10 8.27
C GLU A 183 15.73 8.97 9.47
N ALA A 184 14.63 8.24 9.29
CA ALA A 184 13.68 7.96 10.36
C ALA A 184 14.30 7.06 11.45
N PHE A 185 15.08 6.04 11.07
CA PHE A 185 15.76 5.18 12.04
C PHE A 185 16.80 5.95 12.86
N GLU A 186 17.65 6.75 12.21
CA GLU A 186 18.60 7.67 12.85
C GLU A 186 17.87 8.58 13.85
N ASN A 187 16.79 9.23 13.40
CA ASN A 187 16.04 10.13 14.25
C ASN A 187 15.42 9.41 15.47
N ALA A 188 14.85 8.21 15.27
CA ALA A 188 14.28 7.41 16.35
C ALA A 188 15.33 6.97 17.37
N VAL A 189 16.53 6.58 16.92
CA VAL A 189 17.64 6.17 17.78
C VAL A 189 18.13 7.35 18.63
N MET A 190 18.29 8.53 18.04
CA MET A 190 18.85 9.69 18.73
C MET A 190 17.87 10.38 19.67
N THR A 191 16.59 10.45 19.31
CA THR A 191 15.61 11.27 20.03
C THR A 191 14.68 10.47 20.93
N GLY A 192 14.48 9.18 20.64
CA GLY A 192 13.40 8.39 21.26
C GLY A 192 12.01 8.69 20.69
N ASP A 193 11.91 9.50 19.63
CA ASP A 193 10.63 9.97 19.11
C ASP A 193 9.96 8.96 18.18
N PRO A 194 8.62 8.82 18.23
CA PRO A 194 7.88 7.94 17.33
C PRO A 194 8.00 8.37 15.86
N GLN A 195 8.15 7.40 14.96
CA GLN A 195 8.18 7.58 13.52
C GLN A 195 7.01 6.84 12.87
N ILE A 196 6.32 7.52 11.96
CA ILE A 196 5.10 7.03 11.35
C ILE A 196 5.26 7.09 9.83
N PHE A 197 5.07 5.96 9.18
CA PHE A 197 5.08 5.82 7.73
C PHE A 197 3.65 5.64 7.25
N LEU A 198 3.19 6.58 6.43
CA LEU A 198 1.86 6.57 5.84
C LEU A 198 2.00 6.42 4.32
N SER A 199 1.53 5.30 3.79
CA SER A 199 1.57 5.00 2.36
C SER A 199 0.18 4.71 1.81
N ALA A 200 0.02 4.75 0.48
CA ALA A 200 -1.25 4.48 -0.17
C ALA A 200 -1.80 3.09 0.18
N SER A 201 -0.91 2.11 0.36
CA SER A 201 -1.24 0.72 0.72
C SER A 201 -0.36 0.17 1.84
N LYS A 202 -0.82 -0.93 2.47
CA LYS A 202 -0.08 -1.62 3.53
C LYS A 202 1.23 -2.24 3.01
N ALA A 203 1.20 -2.85 1.83
CA ALA A 203 2.39 -3.44 1.20
C ALA A 203 3.51 -2.40 1.01
N GLN A 204 3.17 -1.20 0.55
CA GLN A 204 4.14 -0.10 0.42
C GLN A 204 4.70 0.35 1.78
N ALA A 205 3.86 0.39 2.83
CA ALA A 205 4.33 0.72 4.17
C ALA A 205 5.31 -0.34 4.73
N GLU A 206 5.11 -1.62 4.40
CA GLU A 206 6.02 -2.72 4.77
C GLU A 206 7.39 -2.64 4.06
N VAL A 207 7.49 -1.94 2.92
CA VAL A 207 8.77 -1.68 2.26
C VAL A 207 9.68 -0.83 3.16
N PHE A 208 9.15 0.20 3.83
CA PHE A 208 9.92 0.95 4.84
C PHE A 208 10.39 0.05 5.96
N ARG A 209 9.52 -0.82 6.47
CA ARG A 209 9.88 -1.77 7.53
C ARG A 209 11.05 -2.66 7.10
N SER A 210 10.95 -3.21 5.89
CA SER A 210 11.97 -4.09 5.33
C SER A 210 13.30 -3.37 5.16
N TYR A 211 13.29 -2.13 4.67
CA TYR A 211 14.52 -1.32 4.59
C TYR A 211 15.11 -1.01 5.96
N ILE A 212 14.31 -0.61 6.94
CA ILE A 212 14.80 -0.30 8.29
C ILE A 212 15.44 -1.53 8.93
N VAL A 213 14.79 -2.69 8.85
CA VAL A 213 15.34 -3.95 9.38
C VAL A 213 16.66 -4.30 8.70
N ASN A 214 16.69 -4.28 7.36
CA ASN A 214 17.90 -4.61 6.60
C ASN A 214 19.04 -3.62 6.88
N ILE A 215 18.75 -2.32 6.97
CA ILE A 215 19.75 -1.29 7.26
C ILE A 215 20.32 -1.49 8.67
N ALA A 216 19.44 -1.68 9.66
CA ALA A 216 19.83 -1.89 11.05
C ALA A 216 20.72 -3.14 11.20
N GLU A 217 20.37 -4.24 10.53
CA GLU A 217 21.15 -5.47 10.56
C GLU A 217 22.49 -5.32 9.83
N GLN A 218 22.47 -4.87 8.57
CA GLN A 218 23.65 -4.87 7.70
C GLN A 218 24.71 -3.84 8.09
N TYR A 219 24.29 -2.64 8.51
CA TYR A 219 25.21 -1.53 8.76
C TYR A 219 25.46 -1.26 10.24
N PHE A 220 24.54 -1.65 11.12
CA PHE A 220 24.62 -1.38 12.55
C PHE A 220 24.64 -2.65 13.40
N GLY A 221 24.49 -3.85 12.82
CA GLY A 221 24.50 -5.11 13.56
C GLY A 221 23.32 -5.28 14.52
N VAL A 222 22.21 -4.58 14.29
CA VAL A 222 21.02 -4.60 15.14
C VAL A 222 19.90 -5.40 14.49
N GLU A 223 19.52 -6.52 15.11
CA GLU A 223 18.36 -7.30 14.69
C GLU A 223 17.07 -6.65 15.22
N LEU A 224 16.27 -6.08 14.33
CA LEU A 224 14.99 -5.46 14.64
C LEU A 224 13.82 -6.41 14.41
N THR A 225 12.97 -6.57 15.41
CA THR A 225 11.80 -7.48 15.36
C THR A 225 10.51 -6.77 15.75
N GLY A 226 9.39 -7.26 15.19
CA GLY A 226 8.03 -6.78 15.47
C GLY A 226 7.30 -6.18 14.25
N ASN A 227 5.96 -6.19 14.32
CA ASN A 227 5.10 -5.50 13.33
C ASN A 227 5.17 -3.99 13.50
N THR A 228 5.09 -3.54 14.76
CA THR A 228 5.55 -2.21 15.18
C THR A 228 6.89 -2.41 15.84
N ILE A 229 7.93 -1.75 15.32
CA ILE A 229 9.28 -1.90 15.87
C ILE A 229 9.41 -0.91 17.01
N ARG A 230 9.61 -1.42 18.23
CA ARG A 230 9.89 -0.60 19.40
C ARG A 230 11.36 -0.72 19.77
N LEU A 231 12.08 0.39 19.78
CA LEU A 231 13.50 0.45 20.10
C LEU A 231 13.73 0.45 21.62
N SER A 232 14.95 0.13 22.06
CA SER A 232 15.28 0.05 23.49
C SER A 232 15.22 1.39 24.24
N ASN A 233 15.25 2.53 23.53
CA ASN A 233 15.00 3.88 24.08
C ASN A 233 13.52 4.26 24.17
N GLY A 234 12.61 3.41 23.70
CA GLY A 234 11.16 3.63 23.72
C GLY A 234 10.55 4.18 22.43
N ALA A 235 11.35 4.56 21.43
CA ALA A 235 10.85 4.99 20.13
C ALA A 235 10.04 3.89 19.44
N GLU A 236 9.00 4.28 18.72
CA GLU A 236 8.13 3.36 17.99
C GLU A 236 8.12 3.69 16.50
N LEU A 237 8.34 2.68 15.66
CA LEU A 237 8.26 2.77 14.21
C LEU A 237 6.97 2.08 13.75
N ARG A 238 6.05 2.87 13.17
CA ARG A 238 4.69 2.44 12.80
C ARG A 238 4.49 2.53 11.30
N PHE A 239 4.02 1.44 10.69
CA PHE A 239 3.79 1.32 9.25
C PHE A 239 2.29 1.23 8.99
N LEU A 240 1.71 2.29 8.42
CA LEU A 240 0.26 2.49 8.32
C LEU A 240 -0.17 2.71 6.86
N SER A 241 -1.41 2.30 6.56
CA SER A 241 -2.11 2.66 5.33
C SER A 241 -3.07 3.83 5.57
N THR A 242 -3.64 4.38 4.50
CA THR A 242 -4.57 5.54 4.49
C THR A 242 -5.93 5.31 5.19
N ASN A 243 -6.11 4.21 5.94
CA ASN A 243 -7.35 3.93 6.65
C ASN A 243 -7.48 4.80 7.92
N LYS A 244 -8.47 5.72 7.90
CA LYS A 244 -8.76 6.70 8.98
C LYS A 244 -8.87 6.06 10.38
N ASN A 245 -9.51 4.89 10.48
CA ASN A 245 -9.83 4.28 11.77
C ASN A 245 -8.59 3.82 12.56
N THR A 246 -7.47 3.60 11.87
CA THR A 246 -6.23 3.10 12.48
C THR A 246 -5.15 4.18 12.64
N ALA A 247 -5.25 5.32 11.97
CA ALA A 247 -4.14 6.28 11.89
C ALA A 247 -4.27 7.49 12.83
N GLN A 248 -5.48 7.98 13.13
CA GLN A 248 -5.68 9.24 13.88
C GLN A 248 -5.20 9.23 15.34
N SER A 249 -5.02 8.07 15.96
CA SER A 249 -4.69 7.98 17.40
C SER A 249 -3.20 8.12 17.73
N TYR A 250 -2.33 8.23 16.72
CA TYR A 250 -0.88 8.23 16.93
C TYR A 250 -0.28 9.59 16.59
N SER A 251 0.76 9.97 17.32
CA SER A 251 1.51 11.20 17.11
C SER A 251 3.00 10.89 17.00
N GLY A 252 3.69 11.55 16.07
CA GLY A 252 5.11 11.30 15.77
C GLY A 252 5.54 12.00 14.49
N HIS A 253 6.82 11.86 14.15
CA HIS A 253 7.35 12.32 12.87
C HIS A 253 6.75 11.50 11.73
N LEU A 254 6.16 12.19 10.75
CA LEU A 254 5.36 11.58 9.69
C LEU A 254 6.08 11.58 8.35
N TYR A 255 6.07 10.44 7.68
CA TYR A 255 6.56 10.24 6.32
C TYR A 255 5.40 9.80 5.43
N CYS A 256 5.03 10.63 4.46
CA CYS A 256 3.97 10.36 3.49
C CYS A 256 4.57 10.08 2.10
N ASP A 257 4.57 8.81 1.69
CA ASP A 257 5.10 8.37 0.40
C ASP A 257 4.00 8.34 -0.69
N GLU A 258 4.42 8.59 -1.93
CA GLU A 258 3.65 8.56 -3.16
C GLU A 258 2.26 9.25 -3.10
N TYR A 259 2.17 10.38 -2.40
CA TYR A 259 0.89 11.07 -2.18
C TYR A 259 0.20 11.60 -3.46
N PHE A 260 0.90 11.74 -4.59
CA PHE A 260 0.29 12.06 -5.90
C PHE A 260 -0.40 10.88 -6.58
N TRP A 261 -0.29 9.69 -6.00
CA TRP A 261 -0.89 8.44 -6.47
C TRP A 261 -1.89 7.88 -5.44
N VAL A 262 -2.36 8.73 -4.53
CA VAL A 262 -3.33 8.38 -3.49
C VAL A 262 -4.73 8.87 -3.90
N PRO A 263 -5.74 7.98 -4.00
CA PRO A 263 -7.06 8.33 -4.55
C PRO A 263 -7.83 9.40 -3.79
N ASN A 264 -7.60 9.49 -2.48
CA ASN A 264 -8.24 10.48 -1.64
C ASN A 264 -7.18 11.24 -0.85
N PHE A 265 -6.41 12.05 -1.57
CA PHE A 265 -5.38 12.89 -0.97
C PHE A 265 -5.95 13.78 0.13
N ALA A 266 -7.13 14.37 -0.04
CA ALA A 266 -7.75 15.22 0.99
C ALA A 266 -7.90 14.48 2.32
N LYS A 267 -8.36 13.22 2.27
CA LYS A 267 -8.46 12.33 3.44
C LYS A 267 -7.10 11.96 4.02
N LEU A 268 -6.09 11.69 3.18
CA LEU A 268 -4.72 11.44 3.63
C LEU A 268 -4.17 12.66 4.36
N ASN A 269 -4.28 13.84 3.76
CA ASN A 269 -3.77 15.10 4.29
C ASN A 269 -4.44 15.49 5.61
N GLU A 270 -5.75 15.26 5.75
CA GLU A 270 -6.50 15.44 7.00
C GLU A 270 -5.93 14.55 8.12
N VAL A 271 -5.70 13.27 7.84
CA VAL A 271 -5.11 12.33 8.80
C VAL A 271 -3.67 12.72 9.14
N ALA A 272 -2.86 13.00 8.12
CA ALA A 272 -1.47 13.40 8.28
C ALA A 272 -1.32 14.65 9.17
N SER A 273 -2.14 15.67 8.92
CA SER A 273 -2.15 16.92 9.68
C SER A 273 -2.61 16.71 11.13
N ALA A 274 -3.56 15.81 11.38
CA ALA A 274 -4.02 15.46 12.72
C ALA A 274 -2.93 14.75 13.55
N MET A 275 -2.08 13.93 12.92
CA MET A 275 -1.02 13.18 13.59
C MET A 275 0.19 14.05 13.95
N ALA A 276 0.47 15.06 13.13
CA ALA A 276 1.57 16.01 13.30
C ALA A 276 1.12 17.37 13.87
N THR A 277 0.00 17.41 14.61
CA THR A 277 -0.58 18.68 15.13
C THR A 277 0.33 19.40 16.13
N HIS A 278 1.19 18.69 16.86
CA HIS A 278 2.13 19.33 17.77
C HIS A 278 3.36 19.86 17.02
N ASP A 279 3.81 21.08 17.33
CA ASP A 279 4.96 21.75 16.68
C ASP A 279 6.27 20.94 16.73
N LYS A 280 6.39 20.01 17.69
CA LYS A 280 7.53 19.09 17.79
C LYS A 280 7.60 18.13 16.58
N TRP A 281 6.45 17.75 16.02
CA TRP A 281 6.38 16.73 14.98
C TRP A 281 6.60 17.34 13.60
N ARG A 282 7.41 16.62 12.82
CA ARG A 282 7.73 16.99 11.44
C ARG A 282 6.91 16.15 10.47
N THR A 283 6.59 16.71 9.32
CA THR A 283 5.92 16.00 8.23
C THR A 283 6.75 16.07 6.96
N THR A 284 7.01 14.91 6.36
CA THR A 284 7.77 14.80 5.11
C THR A 284 6.88 14.13 4.06
N TYR A 285 6.39 14.93 3.11
CA TYR A 285 5.71 14.46 1.92
C TYR A 285 6.75 14.22 0.82
N PHE A 286 6.69 13.08 0.14
CA PHE A 286 7.51 12.87 -1.04
C PHE A 286 6.81 11.96 -2.05
N SER A 287 6.92 12.29 -3.34
CA SER A 287 6.22 11.55 -4.38
C SER A 287 6.75 11.88 -5.77
N THR A 288 6.54 10.96 -6.70
CA THR A 288 6.63 11.23 -8.15
C THR A 288 5.39 12.00 -8.62
N PRO A 289 5.48 12.93 -9.59
CA PRO A 289 4.31 13.65 -10.07
C PRO A 289 3.35 12.71 -10.82
N SER A 290 2.07 13.07 -10.82
CA SER A 290 1.03 12.45 -11.64
C SER A 290 0.44 13.47 -12.64
N SER A 291 -0.78 13.94 -12.41
CA SER A 291 -1.49 14.89 -13.27
C SER A 291 -1.80 16.21 -12.56
N LYS A 292 -1.87 17.31 -13.33
CA LYS A 292 -2.32 18.62 -12.81
C LYS A 292 -3.77 18.60 -12.29
N THR A 293 -4.59 17.62 -12.68
CA THR A 293 -5.96 17.45 -12.15
C THR A 293 -6.01 16.69 -10.84
N HIS A 294 -4.89 16.10 -10.39
CA HIS A 294 -4.87 15.39 -9.13
C HIS A 294 -5.16 16.34 -7.95
N GLN A 295 -5.88 15.84 -6.93
CA GLN A 295 -6.30 16.66 -5.78
C GLN A 295 -5.12 17.25 -4.99
N ALA A 296 -3.95 16.60 -5.05
CA ALA A 296 -2.74 17.08 -4.39
C ALA A 296 -1.98 18.15 -5.19
N TYR A 297 -2.32 18.41 -6.46
CA TYR A 297 -1.62 19.40 -7.27
C TYR A 297 -1.79 20.84 -6.74
N PRO A 298 -2.99 21.28 -6.33
CA PRO A 298 -3.16 22.56 -5.61
C PRO A 298 -2.40 22.65 -4.28
N PHE A 299 -2.23 21.52 -3.58
CA PHE A 299 -1.44 21.45 -2.34
C PHE A 299 0.05 21.67 -2.61
N TRP A 300 0.59 21.01 -3.63
CA TRP A 300 1.98 21.19 -4.06
C TRP A 300 2.26 22.60 -4.60
N THR A 301 1.40 23.14 -5.44
CA THR A 301 1.60 24.47 -6.04
C THR A 301 1.31 25.63 -5.09
N GLY A 302 0.72 25.35 -3.92
CA GLY A 302 0.28 26.35 -2.96
C GLY A 302 -1.03 27.05 -3.33
N GLU A 303 -1.66 26.68 -4.45
CA GLU A 303 -2.96 27.22 -4.88
C GLU A 303 -4.08 26.91 -3.88
N GLU A 304 -3.98 25.79 -3.16
CA GLU A 304 -4.90 25.49 -2.06
C GLU A 304 -4.77 26.51 -0.91
N TRP A 305 -3.55 26.86 -0.52
CA TRP A 305 -3.28 27.85 0.54
C TRP A 305 -3.69 29.28 0.16
N LYS A 306 -3.60 29.61 -1.13
CA LYS A 306 -4.05 30.90 -1.68
C LYS A 306 -5.57 31.03 -1.73
N ARG A 307 -6.30 29.91 -1.77
CA ARG A 307 -7.75 29.89 -1.95
C ARG A 307 -8.44 30.63 -0.80
N GLY A 308 -9.33 31.56 -1.13
CA GLY A 308 -10.15 32.28 -0.16
C GLY A 308 -9.54 33.56 0.43
N ASP A 309 -8.25 33.85 0.19
CA ASP A 309 -7.60 35.08 0.69
C ASP A 309 -6.98 35.91 -0.45
N LYS A 310 -7.52 37.12 -0.68
CA LYS A 310 -7.05 38.05 -1.72
C LYS A 310 -5.60 38.51 -1.51
N LYS A 311 -5.10 38.52 -0.26
CA LYS A 311 -3.70 38.86 0.03
C LYS A 311 -2.79 37.71 -0.38
N ARG A 312 -3.15 36.47 -0.04
CA ARG A 312 -2.39 35.26 -0.40
C ARG A 312 -2.40 34.98 -1.89
N ALA A 313 -3.50 35.26 -2.58
CA ALA A 313 -3.62 35.08 -4.03
C ALA A 313 -2.54 35.83 -4.85
N ARG A 314 -1.97 36.92 -4.31
CA ARG A 314 -0.90 37.70 -4.96
C ARG A 314 0.51 37.26 -4.57
N VAL A 315 0.65 36.34 -3.63
CA VAL A 315 1.96 35.88 -3.14
C VAL A 315 2.58 34.95 -4.18
N ALA A 316 3.77 35.33 -4.64
CA ALA A 316 4.55 34.53 -5.58
C ALA A 316 5.18 33.34 -4.85
N PHE A 317 5.07 32.16 -5.46
CA PHE A 317 5.79 30.96 -5.03
C PHE A 317 7.10 30.84 -5.82
N PRO A 318 8.13 30.18 -5.26
CA PRO A 318 9.37 29.93 -5.98
C PRO A 318 9.13 29.19 -7.30
N THR A 319 9.96 29.49 -8.29
CA THR A 319 9.95 28.81 -9.60
C THR A 319 10.50 27.39 -9.48
N GLU A 320 10.15 26.51 -10.43
CA GLU A 320 10.66 25.13 -10.45
C GLU A 320 12.20 25.07 -10.46
N LYS A 321 12.87 26.03 -11.12
CA LYS A 321 14.33 26.11 -11.13
C LYS A 321 14.90 26.39 -9.74
N GLU A 322 14.29 27.30 -8.99
CA GLU A 322 14.69 27.58 -7.60
C GLU A 322 14.39 26.40 -6.67
N LEU A 323 13.30 25.66 -6.92
CA LEU A 323 12.97 24.45 -6.17
C LEU A 323 13.90 23.28 -6.50
N ARG A 324 14.50 23.21 -7.68
CA ARG A 324 15.54 22.22 -8.04
C ARG A 324 16.91 22.58 -7.46
N ASP A 325 17.16 23.87 -7.24
CA ASP A 325 18.41 24.39 -6.69
C ASP A 325 18.47 24.25 -5.16
N GLY A 326 18.36 23.03 -4.64
CA GLY A 326 18.44 22.75 -3.20
C GLY A 326 17.20 23.13 -2.38
N GLY A 327 16.09 23.48 -3.02
CA GLY A 327 14.80 23.70 -2.37
C GLY A 327 14.64 25.05 -1.66
N ARG A 328 13.39 25.45 -1.40
CA ARG A 328 13.05 26.75 -0.80
C ARG A 328 11.94 26.63 0.23
N LEU A 329 12.06 27.37 1.33
CA LEU A 329 10.95 27.59 2.25
C LEU A 329 9.92 28.49 1.57
N CYS A 330 8.73 27.93 1.34
CA CYS A 330 7.67 28.61 0.61
C CYS A 330 6.79 29.46 1.56
N PRO A 331 6.00 30.40 1.01
CA PRO A 331 5.18 31.32 1.82
C PRO A 331 4.10 30.66 2.68
N ASP A 332 3.74 29.42 2.39
CA ASP A 332 2.79 28.61 3.16
C ASP A 332 3.47 27.81 4.29
N GLY A 333 4.76 28.02 4.54
CA GLY A 333 5.52 27.37 5.60
C GLY A 333 6.07 25.98 5.26
N GLN A 334 5.89 25.51 4.02
CA GLN A 334 6.44 24.24 3.57
C GLN A 334 7.77 24.44 2.86
N TRP A 335 8.79 23.67 3.22
CA TRP A 335 10.03 23.58 2.46
C TRP A 335 9.82 22.65 1.26
N ARG A 336 9.93 23.20 0.05
CA ARG A 336 9.74 22.46 -1.20
C ARG A 336 11.05 22.18 -1.90
N TYR A 337 11.22 20.96 -2.40
CA TYR A 337 12.42 20.55 -3.13
C TYR A 337 12.06 19.62 -4.30
N ILE A 338 12.69 19.82 -5.46
CA ILE A 338 12.51 18.98 -6.65
C ILE A 338 13.81 18.25 -6.95
N ILE A 339 13.74 16.93 -7.13
CA ILE A 339 14.89 16.07 -7.43
C ILE A 339 14.61 15.27 -8.70
N THR A 340 15.12 15.73 -9.84
CA THR A 340 15.04 14.96 -11.08
C THR A 340 16.10 13.85 -11.12
N LEU A 341 15.97 12.91 -12.07
CA LEU A 341 16.98 11.89 -12.28
C LEU A 341 18.34 12.50 -12.66
N GLU A 342 18.33 13.59 -13.45
CA GLU A 342 19.57 14.31 -13.79
C GLU A 342 20.21 14.94 -12.55
N ASP A 343 19.41 15.55 -11.67
CA ASP A 343 19.90 16.14 -10.42
C ASP A 343 20.47 15.05 -9.50
N ALA A 344 19.80 13.88 -9.44
CA ALA A 344 20.29 12.74 -8.67
C ALA A 344 21.63 12.20 -9.20
N ILE A 345 21.78 12.07 -10.52
CA ILE A 345 23.02 11.63 -11.18
C ILE A 345 24.14 12.65 -10.95
N ALA A 346 23.84 13.95 -11.06
CA ALA A 346 24.78 15.02 -10.73
C ALA A 346 25.22 14.96 -9.26
N GLY A 347 24.33 14.53 -8.37
CA GLY A 347 24.62 14.21 -6.97
C GLY A 347 25.33 12.88 -6.72
N GLY A 348 25.79 12.17 -7.76
CA GLY A 348 26.56 10.93 -7.65
C GLY A 348 25.75 9.64 -7.77
N PHE A 349 24.44 9.71 -8.05
CA PHE A 349 23.61 8.51 -8.27
C PHE A 349 24.09 7.73 -9.49
N ASN A 350 24.45 6.46 -9.28
CA ASN A 350 25.07 5.62 -10.31
C ASN A 350 24.34 4.28 -10.54
N LEU A 351 23.14 4.10 -9.97
CA LEU A 351 22.39 2.83 -10.04
C LEU A 351 21.46 2.74 -11.26
N ALA A 352 21.27 3.85 -12.00
CA ALA A 352 20.46 3.87 -13.21
C ALA A 352 21.18 4.58 -14.36
N SER A 353 20.95 4.11 -15.59
CA SER A 353 21.42 4.76 -16.82
C SER A 353 20.28 5.58 -17.42
N ILE A 354 20.47 6.90 -17.48
CA ILE A 354 19.49 7.82 -18.06
C ILE A 354 19.20 7.50 -19.53
N ASP A 355 20.21 7.13 -20.30
CA ASP A 355 20.04 6.82 -21.73
C ASP A 355 19.21 5.56 -21.95
N LYS A 356 19.41 4.52 -21.11
CA LYS A 356 18.56 3.32 -21.14
C LYS A 356 17.10 3.64 -20.80
N LEU A 357 16.86 4.56 -19.88
CA LEU A 357 15.52 4.96 -19.47
C LEU A 357 14.85 5.86 -20.52
N ARG A 358 15.59 6.78 -21.15
CA ARG A 358 15.12 7.60 -22.26
C ARG A 358 14.72 6.78 -23.48
N ASN A 359 15.40 5.65 -23.72
CA ASN A 359 15.03 4.72 -24.77
C ASN A 359 13.81 3.87 -24.37
N ARG A 360 13.74 3.42 -23.11
CA ARG A 360 12.64 2.57 -22.63
C ARG A 360 11.28 3.28 -22.60
N TYR A 361 11.26 4.56 -22.23
CA TYR A 361 10.02 5.29 -22.05
C TYR A 361 9.92 6.42 -23.06
N ASN A 362 8.71 6.67 -23.55
CA ASN A 362 8.45 7.89 -24.32
C ASN A 362 8.78 9.15 -23.52
N ARG A 363 9.01 10.27 -24.23
CA ARG A 363 9.45 11.53 -23.60
C ARG A 363 8.49 12.03 -22.52
N ASP A 364 7.18 11.93 -22.72
CA ASP A 364 6.21 12.43 -21.74
C ASP A 364 6.17 11.55 -20.48
N THR A 365 6.13 10.22 -20.64
CA THR A 365 6.25 9.26 -19.54
C THR A 365 7.60 9.40 -18.84
N PHE A 366 8.69 9.57 -19.59
CA PHE A 366 10.02 9.81 -19.03
C PHE A 366 10.06 11.11 -18.23
N ASN A 367 9.52 12.20 -18.77
CA ASN A 367 9.49 13.49 -18.09
C ASN A 367 8.66 13.45 -16.83
N MET A 368 7.53 12.75 -16.85
CA MET A 368 6.70 12.58 -15.66
C MET A 368 7.42 11.74 -14.60
N LEU A 369 7.88 10.54 -14.96
CA LEU A 369 8.45 9.61 -13.99
C LEU A 369 9.85 10.03 -13.49
N TYR A 370 10.67 10.66 -14.33
CA TYR A 370 12.08 10.91 -14.05
C TYR A 370 12.48 12.39 -14.01
N MET A 371 11.73 13.28 -14.67
CA MET A 371 12.04 14.72 -14.71
C MET A 371 11.10 15.59 -13.86
N CYS A 372 10.24 14.97 -13.04
CA CYS A 372 9.32 15.67 -12.15
C CYS A 372 8.32 16.61 -12.86
N VAL A 373 7.94 16.29 -14.10
CA VAL A 373 6.99 17.12 -14.88
C VAL A 373 5.56 16.60 -14.74
N PHE A 374 4.62 17.47 -14.36
CA PHE A 374 3.20 17.10 -14.32
C PHE A 374 2.58 17.06 -15.71
N VAL A 375 1.73 16.06 -15.95
CA VAL A 375 0.98 15.95 -17.20
C VAL A 375 -0.17 16.96 -17.23
N ASP A 376 -0.28 17.72 -18.32
CA ASP A 376 -1.37 18.67 -18.55
C ASP A 376 -2.64 17.95 -19.02
N SER A 377 -3.77 18.30 -18.44
CA SER A 377 -5.04 17.59 -18.61
C SER A 377 -5.91 18.13 -19.73
N LYS A 378 -5.57 19.26 -20.36
CA LYS A 378 -6.48 19.92 -21.32
C LYS A 378 -6.80 19.06 -22.56
N ASP A 379 -5.84 18.26 -23.00
CA ASP A 379 -6.01 17.41 -24.19
C ASP A 379 -5.97 15.90 -23.86
N SER A 380 -5.73 15.53 -22.60
CA SER A 380 -5.65 14.12 -22.19
C SER A 380 -7.01 13.45 -22.33
N VAL A 381 -7.01 12.26 -22.93
CA VAL A 381 -8.24 11.49 -23.18
C VAL A 381 -8.78 10.87 -21.89
N PHE A 382 -7.89 10.45 -21.01
CA PHE A 382 -8.23 9.72 -19.80
C PHE A 382 -8.08 10.61 -18.57
N SER A 383 -9.11 10.64 -17.73
CA SER A 383 -9.02 11.26 -16.41
C SER A 383 -8.16 10.40 -15.49
N PHE A 384 -7.26 11.03 -14.72
CA PHE A 384 -6.47 10.34 -13.71
C PHE A 384 -7.34 9.53 -12.75
N SER A 385 -8.48 10.07 -12.32
CA SER A 385 -9.40 9.38 -11.40
C SER A 385 -10.01 8.12 -12.01
N HIS A 386 -10.15 8.01 -13.33
CA HIS A 386 -10.64 6.79 -13.96
C HIS A 386 -9.53 5.75 -14.07
N VAL A 387 -8.32 6.16 -14.48
CA VAL A 387 -7.13 5.30 -14.58
C VAL A 387 -6.75 4.74 -13.20
N GLU A 388 -6.83 5.57 -12.17
CA GLU A 388 -6.52 5.19 -10.79
C GLU A 388 -7.46 4.11 -10.23
N ARG A 389 -8.76 4.14 -10.56
CA ARG A 389 -9.71 3.10 -10.13
C ARG A 389 -9.37 1.70 -10.67
N CYS A 390 -8.56 1.64 -11.73
CA CYS A 390 -8.10 0.40 -12.34
C CYS A 390 -6.82 -0.13 -11.66
N CYS A 391 -6.14 0.66 -10.83
CA CYS A 391 -4.96 0.22 -10.08
C CYS A 391 -5.39 -0.59 -8.83
N VAL A 392 -5.05 -1.88 -8.78
CA VAL A 392 -5.39 -2.79 -7.67
C VAL A 392 -4.14 -3.42 -7.05
N ASP A 393 -4.30 -4.00 -5.87
CA ASP A 393 -3.26 -4.81 -5.24
C ASP A 393 -3.28 -6.22 -5.85
N PRO A 394 -2.20 -6.72 -6.47
CA PRO A 394 -2.18 -8.04 -7.10
C PRO A 394 -2.43 -9.18 -6.11
N ASP A 395 -2.22 -8.98 -4.80
CA ASP A 395 -2.53 -9.95 -3.74
C ASP A 395 -4.01 -10.36 -3.70
N ILE A 396 -4.89 -9.59 -4.34
CA ILE A 396 -6.32 -9.92 -4.48
C ILE A 396 -6.53 -11.07 -5.49
N TRP A 397 -5.56 -11.31 -6.39
CA TRP A 397 -5.62 -12.34 -7.42
C TRP A 397 -5.02 -13.65 -6.91
N GLU A 398 -5.84 -14.51 -6.31
CA GLU A 398 -5.41 -15.84 -5.82
C GLU A 398 -5.10 -16.84 -6.96
N ASP A 399 -5.45 -16.51 -8.20
CA ASP A 399 -5.41 -17.40 -9.37
C ASP A 399 -4.21 -17.16 -10.31
N HIS A 400 -3.31 -16.24 -9.96
CA HIS A 400 -2.13 -15.90 -10.75
C HIS A 400 -0.84 -15.93 -9.92
N ASP A 401 0.06 -16.88 -10.22
CA ASP A 401 1.40 -16.95 -9.62
C ASP A 401 2.47 -17.10 -10.70
N GLU A 402 3.31 -16.07 -10.81
CA GLU A 402 4.36 -15.95 -11.82
C GLU A 402 5.44 -17.05 -11.73
N ASN A 403 5.60 -17.68 -10.57
CA ASN A 403 6.63 -18.69 -10.34
C ASN A 403 6.20 -20.09 -10.80
N LEU A 404 4.92 -20.28 -11.11
CA LEU A 404 4.42 -21.57 -11.56
C LEU A 404 4.75 -21.80 -13.04
N PRO A 405 4.94 -23.07 -13.47
CA PRO A 405 5.13 -23.40 -14.88
C PRO A 405 3.99 -22.93 -15.79
N ARG A 406 2.77 -22.81 -15.23
CA ARG A 406 1.60 -22.21 -15.86
C ARG A 406 1.05 -21.12 -14.93
N PRO A 407 1.47 -19.86 -15.11
CA PRO A 407 1.17 -18.82 -14.14
C PRO A 407 -0.32 -18.51 -13.94
N PHE A 408 -1.14 -18.81 -14.94
CA PHE A 408 -2.60 -18.63 -14.89
C PHE A 408 -3.36 -19.94 -15.15
N GLY A 409 -2.73 -21.08 -14.83
CA GLY A 409 -3.30 -22.41 -15.06
C GLY A 409 -3.71 -22.63 -16.52
N ASN A 410 -4.95 -23.06 -16.74
CA ASN A 410 -5.55 -23.25 -18.07
C ASN A 410 -6.55 -22.15 -18.45
N ARG A 411 -6.66 -21.08 -17.65
CA ARG A 411 -7.58 -19.99 -17.94
C ARG A 411 -7.13 -19.26 -19.20
N GLU A 412 -8.12 -18.85 -19.98
CA GLU A 412 -7.91 -18.10 -21.21
C GLU A 412 -7.17 -16.79 -20.92
N VAL A 413 -6.22 -16.44 -21.79
CA VAL A 413 -5.60 -15.12 -21.81
C VAL A 413 -5.53 -14.58 -23.23
N TRP A 414 -5.54 -13.25 -23.34
CA TRP A 414 -5.31 -12.51 -24.56
C TRP A 414 -3.97 -11.80 -24.47
N ALA A 415 -3.34 -11.60 -25.62
CA ALA A 415 -2.06 -10.91 -25.72
C ALA A 415 -2.13 -9.78 -26.74
N GLY A 416 -1.31 -8.75 -26.49
CA GLY A 416 -1.15 -7.61 -27.37
C GLY A 416 0.32 -7.28 -27.55
N TYR A 417 0.70 -6.99 -28.78
CA TYR A 417 2.07 -6.66 -29.15
C TYR A 417 2.11 -5.34 -29.91
N ASP A 418 2.97 -4.43 -29.45
CA ASP A 418 3.28 -3.17 -30.10
C ASP A 418 4.77 -3.14 -30.50
N PRO A 419 5.10 -3.16 -31.80
CA PRO A 419 6.47 -3.21 -32.29
C PRO A 419 7.18 -1.87 -32.13
N ALA A 420 8.47 -1.94 -31.83
CA ALA A 420 9.34 -0.76 -31.95
C ALA A 420 9.46 -0.33 -33.41
N ARG A 421 9.44 0.99 -33.67
CA ARG A 421 9.55 1.55 -35.03
C ARG A 421 10.97 1.94 -35.40
N SER A 422 11.71 2.58 -34.49
CA SER A 422 13.15 2.89 -34.65
C SER A 422 13.80 3.20 -33.31
N GLY A 423 14.83 2.46 -32.90
CA GLY A 423 15.60 2.73 -31.68
C GLY A 423 14.91 2.37 -30.35
N ASP A 424 13.57 2.31 -30.34
CA ASP A 424 12.71 2.12 -29.16
C ASP A 424 12.53 0.64 -28.73
N THR A 425 11.81 0.45 -27.63
CA THR A 425 11.44 -0.87 -27.09
C THR A 425 10.11 -1.38 -27.62
N SER A 426 10.03 -2.68 -27.93
CA SER A 426 8.75 -3.33 -28.27
C SER A 426 8.04 -3.78 -27.00
N THR A 427 6.72 -3.58 -26.94
CA THR A 427 5.93 -3.90 -25.73
C THR A 427 5.00 -5.08 -26.00
N PHE A 428 5.01 -6.06 -25.09
CA PHE A 428 4.14 -7.22 -25.12
C PHE A 428 3.37 -7.34 -23.81
N VAL A 429 2.06 -7.49 -23.90
CA VAL A 429 1.17 -7.54 -22.72
C VAL A 429 0.33 -8.82 -22.75
N ILE A 430 0.09 -9.39 -21.57
CA ILE A 430 -0.82 -10.52 -21.35
C ILE A 430 -1.95 -10.06 -20.44
N ILE A 431 -3.19 -10.28 -20.88
CA ILE A 431 -4.42 -9.88 -20.19
C ILE A 431 -5.33 -11.09 -20.00
N ALA A 432 -5.90 -11.26 -18.81
CA ALA A 432 -6.98 -12.20 -18.59
C ALA A 432 -8.32 -11.52 -18.96
N PRO A 433 -9.07 -12.04 -19.95
CA PRO A 433 -10.41 -11.56 -20.24
C PRO A 433 -11.42 -12.01 -19.17
N PRO A 434 -12.53 -11.27 -19.00
CA PRO A 434 -13.60 -11.68 -18.10
C PRO A 434 -14.36 -12.88 -18.65
N ILE A 435 -14.58 -13.91 -17.84
CA ILE A 435 -15.31 -15.12 -18.22
C ILE A 435 -16.78 -15.02 -17.80
N VAL A 436 -17.04 -14.35 -16.67
CA VAL A 436 -18.38 -14.14 -16.11
C VAL A 436 -18.76 -12.67 -16.19
N ALA A 437 -20.05 -12.39 -16.40
CA ALA A 437 -20.58 -11.03 -16.33
C ALA A 437 -20.24 -10.38 -14.98
N GLY A 438 -19.50 -9.27 -15.01
CA GLY A 438 -19.02 -8.55 -13.82
C GLY A 438 -17.56 -8.81 -13.45
N GLU A 439 -16.88 -9.79 -14.06
CA GLU A 439 -15.42 -9.92 -13.96
C GLU A 439 -14.74 -8.79 -14.76
N LYS A 440 -13.55 -8.38 -14.34
CA LYS A 440 -12.74 -7.35 -15.00
C LYS A 440 -11.63 -7.98 -15.82
N PHE A 441 -11.17 -7.28 -16.85
CA PHE A 441 -9.91 -7.55 -17.53
C PHE A 441 -8.75 -7.38 -16.54
N ARG A 442 -7.85 -8.36 -16.45
CA ARG A 442 -6.66 -8.26 -15.58
C ARG A 442 -5.40 -8.18 -16.40
N VAL A 443 -4.62 -7.10 -16.27
CA VAL A 443 -3.30 -7.02 -16.90
C VAL A 443 -2.30 -7.80 -16.05
N LEU A 444 -2.03 -9.05 -16.46
CA LEU A 444 -1.19 -9.97 -15.72
C LEU A 444 0.29 -9.55 -15.85
N ARG A 445 0.76 -9.37 -17.08
CA ARG A 445 2.20 -9.18 -17.38
C ARG A 445 2.42 -8.14 -18.47
N VAL A 446 3.47 -7.35 -18.31
CA VAL A 446 3.98 -6.41 -19.32
C VAL A 446 5.46 -6.68 -19.52
N PHE A 447 5.87 -6.85 -20.77
CA PHE A 447 7.26 -7.09 -21.16
C PHE A 447 7.73 -5.98 -22.10
N HIS A 448 8.94 -5.49 -21.87
CA HIS A 448 9.59 -4.51 -22.74
C HIS A 448 10.85 -5.13 -23.31
N TRP A 449 10.92 -5.27 -24.63
CA TRP A 449 12.03 -5.89 -25.35
C TRP A 449 12.86 -4.86 -26.10
N GLN A 450 14.19 -4.97 -25.97
CA GLN A 450 15.14 -4.08 -26.63
C GLN A 450 15.70 -4.72 -27.90
N GLY A 451 15.84 -3.92 -28.96
CA GLY A 451 16.49 -4.31 -30.20
C GLY A 451 15.55 -4.85 -31.28
N MET A 452 16.01 -4.77 -32.53
CA MET A 452 15.22 -5.03 -33.75
C MET A 452 15.21 -6.51 -34.18
N ASN A 453 15.69 -7.45 -33.35
CA ASN A 453 15.72 -8.86 -33.71
C ASN A 453 14.33 -9.50 -33.55
N TRP A 454 13.51 -9.34 -34.58
CA TRP A 454 12.16 -9.88 -34.67
C TRP A 454 12.07 -11.40 -34.46
N LYS A 455 13.06 -12.18 -34.94
CA LYS A 455 13.11 -13.64 -34.67
C LYS A 455 13.27 -13.96 -33.20
N TRP A 456 14.12 -13.21 -32.49
CA TRP A 456 14.28 -13.37 -31.05
C TRP A 456 13.00 -12.99 -30.30
N GLN A 457 12.35 -11.90 -30.69
CA GLN A 457 11.08 -11.48 -30.10
C GLN A 457 9.97 -12.50 -30.34
N ALA A 458 9.84 -13.03 -31.56
CA ALA A 458 8.90 -14.12 -31.87
C ALA A 458 9.20 -15.40 -31.07
N ALA A 459 10.47 -15.73 -30.83
CA ALA A 459 10.85 -16.83 -29.96
C ALA A 459 10.45 -16.60 -28.48
N GLN A 460 10.51 -15.35 -27.99
CA GLN A 460 9.99 -15.01 -26.66
C GLN A 460 8.46 -15.15 -26.60
N ILE A 461 7.74 -14.68 -27.62
CA ILE A 461 6.28 -14.88 -27.74
C ILE A 461 5.97 -16.38 -27.72
N LYS A 462 6.72 -17.20 -28.47
CA LYS A 462 6.54 -18.65 -28.51
C LYS A 462 6.72 -19.31 -27.14
N LYS A 463 7.70 -18.85 -26.35
CA LYS A 463 7.91 -19.32 -24.98
C LYS A 463 6.71 -18.99 -24.10
N LEU A 464 6.22 -17.75 -24.16
CA LEU A 464 5.06 -17.30 -23.37
C LEU A 464 3.77 -18.01 -23.81
N PHE A 465 3.60 -18.26 -25.11
CA PHE A 465 2.49 -19.04 -25.68
C PHE A 465 2.44 -20.48 -25.14
N GLY A 466 3.58 -21.08 -24.79
CA GLY A 466 3.62 -22.39 -24.14
C GLY A 466 3.29 -22.37 -22.65
N GLN A 467 3.44 -21.22 -21.99
CA GLN A 467 3.21 -21.06 -20.54
C GLN A 467 1.76 -20.64 -20.23
N TYR A 468 1.13 -19.89 -21.12
CA TYR A 468 -0.24 -19.39 -20.95
C TYR A 468 -1.16 -19.96 -22.02
N ASN A 469 -2.44 -20.18 -21.68
CA ASN A 469 -3.46 -20.56 -22.64
C ASN A 469 -3.94 -19.34 -23.45
N MET A 470 -3.09 -18.89 -24.38
CA MET A 470 -3.36 -17.73 -25.24
C MET A 470 -4.35 -18.10 -26.36
N THR A 471 -5.49 -17.43 -26.41
CA THR A 471 -6.51 -17.65 -27.46
C THR A 471 -6.53 -16.53 -28.51
N TYR A 472 -5.99 -15.36 -28.18
CA TYR A 472 -5.91 -14.20 -29.05
C TYR A 472 -4.58 -13.47 -28.86
N ILE A 473 -3.94 -13.07 -29.96
CA ILE A 473 -2.72 -12.28 -29.98
C ILE A 473 -2.88 -11.16 -31.02
N GLY A 474 -3.17 -9.94 -30.57
CA GLY A 474 -3.26 -8.76 -31.41
C GLY A 474 -1.87 -8.19 -31.68
N ILE A 475 -1.43 -8.20 -32.94
CA ILE A 475 -0.08 -7.75 -33.34
C ILE A 475 -0.23 -6.56 -34.29
N ASP A 476 0.32 -5.40 -33.92
CA ASP A 476 0.46 -4.30 -34.88
C ASP A 476 1.46 -4.69 -35.97
N ILE A 477 1.01 -4.72 -37.22
CA ILE A 477 1.83 -5.03 -38.39
C ILE A 477 2.30 -3.79 -39.15
N THR A 478 2.11 -2.61 -38.57
CA THR A 478 2.51 -1.32 -39.15
C THR A 478 4.02 -1.14 -39.00
N GLY A 479 4.76 -1.58 -40.02
CA GLY A 479 6.23 -1.52 -40.04
C GLY A 479 6.88 -2.85 -39.63
N LEU A 480 7.78 -2.81 -38.66
CA LEU A 480 8.62 -3.97 -38.25
C LEU A 480 7.82 -5.13 -37.63
N GLY A 481 6.59 -4.89 -37.16
CA GLY A 481 5.73 -5.94 -36.61
C GLY A 481 5.22 -6.95 -37.65
N SER A 482 5.31 -6.64 -38.95
CA SER A 482 4.98 -7.58 -40.03
C SER A 482 5.82 -8.86 -39.99
N GLY A 483 7.14 -8.73 -39.78
CA GLY A 483 8.03 -9.88 -39.66
C GLY A 483 7.73 -10.73 -38.41
N VAL A 484 7.48 -10.09 -37.27
CA VAL A 484 7.10 -10.80 -36.03
C VAL A 484 5.78 -11.56 -36.23
N PHE A 485 4.82 -10.96 -36.93
CA PHE A 485 3.53 -11.60 -37.23
C PHE A 485 3.70 -12.87 -38.06
N GLU A 486 4.53 -12.86 -39.11
CA GLU A 486 4.81 -14.04 -39.94
C GLU A 486 5.39 -15.20 -39.11
N ASP A 487 6.38 -14.91 -38.25
CA ASP A 487 6.98 -15.90 -37.36
C ASP A 487 5.98 -16.44 -36.32
N VAL A 488 5.12 -15.58 -35.78
CA VAL A 488 4.09 -15.97 -34.80
C VAL A 488 3.01 -16.84 -35.46
N GLN A 489 2.64 -16.56 -36.71
CA GLN A 489 1.66 -17.37 -37.45
C GLN A 489 2.11 -18.82 -37.62
N HIS A 490 3.41 -19.11 -37.68
CA HIS A 490 3.91 -20.48 -37.81
C HIS A 490 3.52 -21.39 -36.61
N PHE A 491 3.36 -20.84 -35.41
CA PHE A 491 3.00 -21.63 -34.23
C PHE A 491 1.65 -21.26 -33.60
N ALA A 492 1.11 -20.07 -33.90
CA ALA A 492 -0.14 -19.56 -33.36
C ALA A 492 -1.09 -19.06 -34.46
N MET A 493 -1.16 -19.78 -35.60
CA MET A 493 -1.94 -19.38 -36.80
C MET A 493 -3.40 -19.00 -36.50
N ARG A 494 -4.06 -19.70 -35.55
CA ARG A 494 -5.48 -19.48 -35.24
C ARG A 494 -5.70 -18.34 -34.25
N GLN A 495 -4.68 -17.97 -33.50
CA GLN A 495 -4.76 -17.02 -32.39
C GLN A 495 -4.17 -15.65 -32.78
N ALA A 496 -3.24 -15.60 -33.72
CA ALA A 496 -2.59 -14.37 -34.16
C ALA A 496 -3.49 -13.55 -35.10
N VAL A 497 -3.76 -12.29 -34.72
CA VAL A 497 -4.57 -11.34 -35.48
C VAL A 497 -3.73 -10.11 -35.83
N ALA A 498 -3.67 -9.79 -37.12
CA ALA A 498 -2.96 -8.62 -37.61
C ALA A 498 -3.80 -7.35 -37.45
N ILE A 499 -3.24 -6.35 -36.76
CA ILE A 499 -3.82 -5.02 -36.61
C ILE A 499 -3.07 -4.07 -37.55
N ARG A 500 -3.80 -3.48 -38.51
CA ARG A 500 -3.26 -2.45 -39.42
C ARG A 500 -3.65 -1.08 -38.91
N TYR A 501 -2.67 -0.22 -38.61
CA TYR A 501 -2.96 1.14 -38.16
C TYR A 501 -3.47 2.01 -39.30
N GLY A 502 -4.74 2.40 -39.20
CA GLY A 502 -5.32 3.55 -39.87
C GLY A 502 -5.87 4.54 -38.83
N VAL A 503 -6.33 5.71 -39.29
CA VAL A 503 -7.01 6.69 -38.41
C VAL A 503 -8.25 6.07 -37.76
N GLU A 504 -9.01 5.28 -38.51
CA GLU A 504 -10.21 4.60 -38.02
C GLU A 504 -9.89 3.53 -36.97
N THR A 505 -8.93 2.63 -37.24
CA THR A 505 -8.49 1.60 -36.28
C THR A 505 -8.02 2.25 -34.98
N LYS A 506 -7.23 3.33 -35.07
CA LYS A 506 -6.72 4.05 -33.89
C LYS A 506 -7.84 4.67 -33.07
N ASN A 507 -8.80 5.30 -33.74
CA ASN A 507 -9.98 5.85 -33.08
C ASN A 507 -10.82 4.76 -32.42
N ARG A 508 -11.04 3.62 -33.09
CA ARG A 508 -11.75 2.47 -32.51
C ARG A 508 -11.08 1.97 -31.24
N LEU A 509 -9.77 1.73 -31.29
CA LEU A 509 -8.98 1.25 -30.14
C LEU A 509 -9.11 2.19 -28.95
N VAL A 510 -8.91 3.49 -29.16
CA VAL A 510 -8.99 4.47 -28.07
C VAL A 510 -10.40 4.61 -27.53
N MET A 511 -11.43 4.64 -28.38
CA MET A 511 -12.82 4.71 -27.93
C MET A 511 -13.23 3.46 -27.15
N LYS A 512 -12.78 2.26 -27.56
CA LYS A 512 -12.98 1.03 -26.79
C LYS A 512 -12.30 1.10 -25.43
N MET A 513 -11.10 1.67 -25.36
CA MET A 513 -10.39 1.84 -24.10
C MET A 513 -11.05 2.88 -23.18
N ILE A 514 -11.65 3.95 -23.73
CA ILE A 514 -12.45 4.91 -22.95
C ILE A 514 -13.60 4.17 -22.27
N ASP A 515 -14.39 3.41 -23.03
CA ASP A 515 -15.51 2.60 -22.53
C ASP A 515 -15.08 1.67 -21.39
N VAL A 516 -14.04 0.86 -21.61
CA VAL A 516 -13.54 -0.11 -20.62
C VAL A 516 -13.02 0.56 -19.34
N ILE A 517 -12.37 1.72 -19.45
CA ILE A 517 -11.79 2.45 -18.30
C ILE A 517 -12.86 3.23 -17.52
N GLU A 518 -13.80 3.86 -18.22
CA GLU A 518 -14.89 4.61 -17.58
C GLU A 518 -15.81 3.68 -16.78
N ASP A 519 -16.11 2.51 -17.35
CA ASP A 519 -16.92 1.46 -16.72
C ASP A 519 -16.16 0.63 -15.68
N ASN A 520 -14.88 0.94 -15.42
CA ASN A 520 -14.06 0.24 -14.42
C ASN A 520 -13.97 -1.27 -14.68
N ARG A 521 -13.84 -1.66 -15.95
CA ARG A 521 -13.81 -3.06 -16.41
C ARG A 521 -12.40 -3.62 -16.57
N VAL A 522 -11.35 -2.86 -16.25
CA VAL A 522 -9.97 -3.32 -16.30
C VAL A 522 -9.25 -3.04 -14.98
N GLU A 523 -8.34 -3.93 -14.62
CA GLU A 523 -7.50 -3.81 -13.44
C GLU A 523 -6.05 -4.23 -13.74
N TRP A 524 -5.10 -3.52 -13.12
CA TRP A 524 -3.69 -3.84 -13.17
C TRP A 524 -3.02 -3.51 -11.84
N ASP A 525 -1.83 -4.08 -11.64
CA ASP A 525 -1.04 -3.86 -10.43
C ASP A 525 -0.71 -2.36 -10.22
N LYS A 526 -1.09 -1.83 -9.06
CA LYS A 526 -0.82 -0.45 -8.62
C LYS A 526 0.66 -0.07 -8.70
N GLU A 527 1.58 -1.02 -8.59
CA GLU A 527 3.02 -0.77 -8.66
C GLU A 527 3.48 -0.48 -10.09
N LYS A 528 2.72 -0.93 -11.10
CA LYS A 528 2.98 -0.70 -12.52
C LYS A 528 2.50 0.69 -12.97
N THR A 529 2.98 1.74 -12.31
CA THR A 529 2.57 3.12 -12.61
C THR A 529 2.96 3.58 -14.03
N GLU A 530 3.84 2.85 -14.73
CA GLU A 530 4.13 3.02 -16.15
C GLU A 530 2.92 2.78 -17.04
N ILE A 531 2.03 1.85 -16.66
CA ILE A 531 0.77 1.62 -17.36
C ILE A 531 -0.09 2.88 -17.21
N ALA A 532 -0.35 3.31 -15.98
CA ALA A 532 -1.14 4.51 -15.71
C ALA A 532 -0.54 5.75 -16.41
N ALA A 533 0.78 5.91 -16.38
CA ALA A 533 1.50 6.96 -17.10
C ALA A 533 1.20 6.93 -18.61
N SER A 534 1.26 5.76 -19.25
CA SER A 534 1.02 5.62 -20.68
C SER A 534 -0.41 5.97 -21.09
N PHE A 535 -1.41 5.78 -20.22
CA PHE A 535 -2.78 6.24 -20.47
C PHE A 535 -2.88 7.77 -20.38
N MET A 536 -2.21 8.38 -19.41
CA MET A 536 -2.25 9.84 -19.22
C MET A 536 -1.64 10.63 -20.39
N THR A 537 -0.72 10.02 -21.15
CA THR A 537 -0.06 10.67 -22.30
C THR A 537 -0.88 10.63 -23.59
N ILE A 538 -1.99 9.89 -23.66
CA ILE A 538 -2.87 9.87 -24.85
C ILE A 538 -3.69 11.15 -24.93
N ARG A 539 -3.60 11.86 -26.06
CA ARG A 539 -4.28 13.15 -26.28
C ARG A 539 -5.23 13.14 -27.48
N ARG A 540 -6.25 14.00 -27.42
CA ARG A 540 -7.13 14.32 -28.56
C ARG A 540 -6.45 15.35 -29.45
N THR A 541 -6.44 15.13 -30.76
CA THR A 541 -5.95 16.11 -31.74
C THR A 541 -6.77 16.08 -33.02
N SER A 542 -6.76 17.17 -33.78
CA SER A 542 -7.41 17.21 -35.10
C SER A 542 -6.46 16.67 -36.17
N THR A 543 -6.96 15.92 -37.14
CA THR A 543 -6.16 15.49 -38.29
C THR A 543 -5.64 16.70 -39.07
N ALA A 544 -4.52 16.56 -39.80
CA ALA A 544 -3.92 17.64 -40.60
C ALA A 544 -4.87 18.27 -41.64
N SER A 545 -5.94 17.58 -42.04
CA SER A 545 -7.01 18.07 -42.92
C SER A 545 -8.18 18.76 -42.20
N GLY A 546 -8.16 18.86 -40.87
CA GLY A 546 -9.22 19.49 -40.05
C GLY A 546 -10.57 18.75 -39.99
N ASN A 547 -10.78 17.73 -40.81
CA ASN A 547 -12.09 17.10 -40.99
C ASN A 547 -12.41 15.94 -40.03
N ALA A 548 -11.42 15.42 -39.29
CA ALA A 548 -11.64 14.31 -38.35
C ALA A 548 -10.87 14.49 -37.03
N MET A 549 -11.50 14.12 -35.93
CA MET A 549 -10.84 13.95 -34.63
C MET A 549 -10.00 12.68 -34.66
N THR A 550 -8.76 12.76 -34.20
CA THR A 550 -7.88 11.60 -34.04
C THR A 550 -7.15 11.65 -32.70
N PHE A 551 -6.66 10.51 -32.24
CA PHE A 551 -5.90 10.44 -31.00
C PHE A 551 -4.42 10.35 -31.32
N VAL A 552 -3.59 11.09 -30.60
CA VAL A 552 -2.14 11.09 -30.77
C VAL A 552 -1.47 11.04 -29.40
N ALA A 553 -0.45 10.20 -29.30
CA ALA A 553 0.60 10.38 -28.31
C ALA A 553 1.65 11.26 -29.02
N ASP A 554 2.10 12.34 -28.40
CA ASP A 554 2.81 13.45 -29.06
C ASP A 554 3.81 12.97 -30.13
N ARG A 555 3.64 13.47 -31.36
CA ARG A 555 4.37 13.01 -32.54
C ARG A 555 5.59 13.89 -32.80
N THR A 556 6.76 13.46 -32.34
CA THR A 556 7.99 13.66 -33.11
C THR A 556 8.76 12.35 -33.20
N ALA A 557 9.59 12.19 -34.23
CA ALA A 557 10.45 11.02 -34.43
C ALA A 557 11.45 10.77 -33.28
N GLU A 558 11.50 11.68 -32.30
CA GLU A 558 12.35 11.65 -31.09
C GLU A 558 11.53 11.53 -29.79
N THR A 559 10.19 11.56 -29.86
CA THR A 559 9.32 11.50 -28.66
C THR A 559 8.44 10.27 -28.73
N GLY A 560 8.79 9.29 -27.89
CA GLY A 560 8.33 7.91 -28.00
C GLY A 560 6.82 7.69 -27.86
N HIS A 561 6.44 6.44 -28.05
CA HIS A 561 5.07 6.00 -28.14
C HIS A 561 4.50 5.56 -26.78
N ALA A 562 3.18 5.62 -26.61
CA ALA A 562 2.48 5.16 -25.42
C ALA A 562 2.33 3.62 -25.45
N ASP A 563 3.46 2.91 -25.46
CA ASP A 563 3.55 1.51 -25.91
C ASP A 563 2.73 0.54 -25.05
N SER A 564 2.75 0.75 -23.73
CA SER A 564 1.93 -0.04 -22.80
C SER A 564 0.43 0.13 -23.07
N PHE A 565 -0.02 1.35 -23.38
CA PHE A 565 -1.41 1.62 -23.75
C PHE A 565 -1.78 0.91 -25.05
N TRP A 566 -0.96 1.00 -26.10
CA TRP A 566 -1.25 0.38 -27.39
C TRP A 566 -1.25 -1.14 -27.31
N ALA A 567 -0.27 -1.73 -26.62
CA ALA A 567 -0.25 -3.18 -26.40
C ALA A 567 -1.48 -3.66 -25.60
N ILE A 568 -1.93 -2.92 -24.58
CA ILE A 568 -3.17 -3.24 -23.86
C ILE A 568 -4.39 -3.12 -24.78
N ALA A 569 -4.47 -2.05 -25.57
CA ALA A 569 -5.57 -1.83 -26.49
C ALA A 569 -5.64 -2.93 -27.57
N HIS A 570 -4.50 -3.40 -28.09
CA HIS A 570 -4.44 -4.50 -29.06
C HIS A 570 -5.02 -5.79 -28.51
N ALA A 571 -4.75 -6.11 -27.23
CA ALA A 571 -5.28 -7.27 -26.56
C ALA A 571 -6.80 -7.16 -26.33
N ILE A 572 -7.28 -6.01 -25.86
CA ILE A 572 -8.69 -5.77 -25.51
C ILE A 572 -9.59 -5.64 -26.76
N ASP A 573 -9.05 -5.27 -27.92
CA ASP A 573 -9.79 -5.15 -29.19
C ASP A 573 -10.47 -6.46 -29.65
N ASN A 574 -10.07 -7.61 -29.10
CA ASN A 574 -10.76 -8.88 -29.32
C ASN A 574 -12.20 -8.87 -28.79
N GLU A 575 -12.51 -8.07 -27.76
CA GLU A 575 -13.87 -7.88 -27.29
C GLU A 575 -14.62 -6.92 -28.23
N PRO A 576 -15.76 -7.34 -28.84
CA PRO A 576 -16.54 -6.46 -29.70
C PRO A 576 -17.07 -5.24 -28.94
N LEU A 577 -17.35 -4.15 -29.67
CA LEU A 577 -17.96 -2.94 -29.10
C LEU A 577 -19.35 -3.21 -28.48
N ASN A 578 -20.11 -4.16 -29.04
CA ASN A 578 -21.44 -4.54 -28.55
C ASN A 578 -21.37 -5.84 -27.74
N PHE A 579 -20.75 -5.77 -26.56
CA PHE A 579 -20.59 -6.94 -25.68
C PHE A 579 -21.89 -7.31 -24.94
N GLU A 580 -22.79 -6.34 -24.69
CA GLU A 580 -24.05 -6.57 -24.00
C GLU A 580 -25.09 -7.32 -24.86
N ASN A 581 -25.10 -7.10 -26.17
CA ASN A 581 -26.03 -7.74 -27.10
C ASN A 581 -25.31 -8.62 -28.13
N GLN A 582 -24.62 -9.68 -27.66
CA GLN A 582 -24.03 -10.66 -28.56
C GLN A 582 -25.10 -11.24 -29.51
N ARG A 583 -24.90 -11.03 -30.81
CA ARG A 583 -25.83 -11.49 -31.85
C ARG A 583 -25.79 -13.02 -31.90
N LYS A 584 -26.82 -13.69 -31.37
CA LYS A 584 -26.98 -15.14 -31.51
C LYS A 584 -27.01 -15.49 -33.00
N SER A 585 -26.05 -16.31 -33.44
CA SER A 585 -25.98 -16.82 -34.83
C SER A 585 -27.32 -17.43 -35.24
N ARG A 586 -27.90 -16.96 -36.35
CA ARG A 586 -29.14 -17.53 -36.93
C ARG A 586 -28.95 -18.93 -37.53
N TRP A 587 -27.70 -19.40 -37.67
CA TRP A 587 -27.38 -20.68 -38.33
C TRP A 587 -27.54 -21.92 -37.43
N GLY A 588 -27.73 -21.75 -36.11
CA GLY A 588 -27.97 -22.87 -35.18
C GLY A 588 -29.38 -23.47 -35.22
N ASN A 589 -30.32 -22.84 -35.94
CA ASN A 589 -31.74 -23.26 -35.95
C ASN A 589 -32.18 -24.02 -37.22
N LEU A 590 -31.27 -24.35 -38.14
CA LEU A 590 -31.60 -25.08 -39.38
C LEU A 590 -31.52 -26.61 -39.25
N GLY A 591 -31.30 -27.16 -38.05
CA GLY A 591 -31.15 -28.60 -37.82
C GLY A 591 -32.32 -29.32 -37.11
N LYS A 592 -33.47 -28.68 -36.91
CA LYS A 592 -34.63 -29.28 -36.23
C LYS A 592 -35.94 -29.20 -37.03
N ALA A 593 -35.85 -29.45 -38.33
CA ALA A 593 -37.03 -29.75 -39.15
C ALA A 593 -36.62 -30.63 -40.34
N ALA A 594 -36.48 -31.93 -40.08
CA ALA A 594 -36.68 -33.03 -41.03
C ALA A 594 -36.87 -34.31 -40.23
#